data_AF-A0A6G6AKZ6-F1
#
_entry.id   AF-A0A6G6AKZ6-F1
#
_cell.length_a   1.000
_cell.length_b   1.000
_cell.length_c   1.000
_cell.angle_alpha   90.00
_cell.angle_beta   90.00
_cell.angle_gamma   90.00
#
_symmetry.space_group_name_H-M   'P 1'
#
loop_
_entity.id
_entity.type
_entity.pdbx_description
1 polymer ?
#
loop_
_entity_poly.entity_id
_entity_poly.type
_entity_poly.pdbx_seq_one_letter_code
_entity_poly.pdbx_strand_id
1 'polypeptide(L)'
;MDEQITLTQNQIFSASLKVSKSRSLVKRRMQSLGLKFTESQDVRNRLAGIEKGALKCVGQFCHDNDAESLSAMAIILSELFLLQGELSTSNEYGDHETSYWTVAQGPCDEWVQSLLASENGRRTFNSFRITFDNSEERRSLVEKNAKMLGSYLLPYFVNFTNAASAFITLPNSITFKQVQRNKPLIHPETTLSHILTIEDSAFLSRIKFKLISAIDRLPDPSGQYATCSITSWIGRC
;
A
#
# COMPACT_ATOMS: atom_id res chain seq x y z
N MET A 1 -31.87 14.44 -27.63
CA MET A 1 -31.06 15.41 -26.87
C MET A 1 -29.79 14.69 -26.47
N ASP A 2 -28.64 15.14 -26.95
CA ASP A 2 -27.35 14.57 -26.54
C ASP A 2 -27.13 14.89 -25.06
N GLU A 3 -27.02 13.85 -24.22
CA GLU A 3 -26.69 14.04 -22.82
C GLU A 3 -25.29 14.67 -22.71
N GLN A 4 -25.21 15.79 -22.00
CA GLN A 4 -23.97 16.47 -21.67
C GLN A 4 -23.68 16.20 -20.19
N ILE A 5 -22.50 15.65 -19.90
CA ILE A 5 -22.03 15.47 -18.53
C ILE A 5 -20.88 16.45 -18.31
N THR A 6 -21.03 17.29 -17.28
CA THR A 6 -19.96 18.17 -16.81
C THR A 6 -19.43 17.60 -15.50
N LEU A 7 -18.16 17.21 -15.49
CA LEU A 7 -17.45 16.81 -14.28
C LEU A 7 -16.62 17.98 -13.79
N THR A 8 -16.76 18.30 -12.51
CA THR A 8 -15.91 19.27 -11.82
C THR A 8 -14.61 18.61 -11.36
N GLN A 9 -13.56 19.41 -11.21
CA GLN A 9 -12.26 18.94 -10.70
C GLN A 9 -12.39 18.19 -9.36
N ASN A 10 -13.26 18.67 -8.47
CA ASN A 10 -13.52 18.02 -7.17
C ASN A 10 -14.21 16.65 -7.30
N GLN A 11 -15.02 16.43 -8.34
CA GLN A 11 -15.63 15.11 -8.60
C GLN A 11 -14.59 14.11 -9.13
N ILE A 12 -13.62 14.59 -9.93
CA ILE A 12 -12.54 13.78 -10.48
C ILE A 12 -11.53 13.37 -9.40
N PHE A 13 -11.20 14.29 -8.49
CA PHE A 13 -10.24 14.06 -7.39
C PHE A 13 -10.91 13.76 -6.03
N SER A 14 -12.14 13.25 -6.05
CA SER A 14 -13.07 13.16 -4.91
C SER A 14 -12.60 12.38 -3.66
N ALA A 15 -11.40 11.80 -3.68
CA ALA A 15 -10.82 11.14 -2.52
C ALA A 15 -9.81 12.04 -1.80
N SER A 16 -10.25 12.77 -0.78
CA SER A 16 -9.32 13.50 0.09
C SER A 16 -8.41 12.53 0.85
N LEU A 17 -7.12 12.86 0.90
CA LEU A 17 -6.13 12.12 1.69
C LEU A 17 -6.47 12.29 3.17
N LYS A 18 -6.90 11.21 3.83
CA LYS A 18 -7.17 11.24 5.28
C LYS A 18 -5.86 11.43 6.04
N VAL A 19 -5.64 12.64 6.56
CA VAL A 19 -4.46 13.02 7.37
C VAL A 19 -4.12 11.98 8.44
N SER A 20 -5.13 11.45 9.15
CA SER A 20 -4.94 10.44 10.20
C SER A 20 -4.36 9.13 9.66
N LYS A 21 -4.83 8.66 8.49
CA LYS A 21 -4.31 7.45 7.83
C LYS A 21 -2.88 7.67 7.34
N SER A 22 -2.60 8.82 6.73
CA SER A 22 -1.25 9.17 6.23
C SER A 22 -0.25 9.27 7.38
N ARG A 23 -0.60 9.94 8.48
CA ARG A 23 0.25 10.02 9.67
C ARG A 23 0.46 8.65 10.32
N SER A 24 -0.59 7.82 10.42
CA SER A 24 -0.47 6.46 10.94
C SER A 24 0.46 5.58 10.09
N LEU A 25 0.40 5.73 8.76
CA LEU A 25 1.35 5.07 7.87
C LEU A 25 2.78 5.49 8.18
N VAL A 26 3.08 6.80 8.24
CA VAL A 26 4.43 7.29 8.56
C VAL A 26 4.93 6.72 9.89
N LYS A 27 4.14 6.77 10.96
CA LYS A 27 4.51 6.21 12.28
C LYS A 27 4.88 4.74 12.22
N ARG A 28 4.00 3.93 11.60
CA ARG A 28 4.23 2.48 11.44
C ARG A 28 5.49 2.19 10.62
N ARG A 29 5.75 2.99 9.58
CA ARG A 29 6.93 2.85 8.72
C ARG A 29 8.21 3.23 9.45
N MET A 30 8.19 4.29 10.27
CA MET A 30 9.30 4.62 11.16
C MET A 30 9.56 3.53 12.21
N GLN A 31 8.52 2.95 12.80
CA GLN A 31 8.65 1.81 13.73
C GLN A 31 9.30 0.58 13.08
N SER A 32 9.06 0.37 11.79
CA SER A 32 9.66 -0.74 11.04
C SER A 32 11.15 -0.59 10.73
N LEU A 33 11.76 0.57 11.04
CA LEU A 33 13.20 0.83 10.85
C LEU A 33 14.05 0.29 12.01
N GLY A 34 13.51 -0.63 12.82
CA GLY A 34 14.25 -1.31 13.87
C GLY A 34 14.49 -0.47 15.13
N LEU A 35 13.65 0.53 15.41
CA LEU A 35 13.73 1.38 16.61
C LEU A 35 13.90 0.62 17.92
N LYS A 36 13.39 -0.61 18.01
CA LYS A 36 13.52 -1.52 19.15
C LYS A 36 14.95 -2.01 19.41
N PHE A 37 15.83 -1.92 18.43
CA PHE A 37 17.24 -2.33 18.48
C PHE A 37 18.19 -1.15 18.72
N THR A 38 17.65 0.03 19.01
CA THR A 38 18.45 1.23 19.25
C THR A 38 18.74 1.43 20.72
N GLU A 39 19.99 1.24 21.14
CA GLU A 39 20.44 1.55 22.50
C GLU A 39 20.86 3.03 22.64
N SER A 40 21.38 3.64 21.57
CA SER A 40 21.87 5.02 21.56
C SER A 40 20.74 6.05 21.65
N GLN A 41 20.83 6.98 22.61
CA GLN A 41 19.89 8.09 22.72
C GLN A 41 20.00 9.07 21.54
N ASP A 42 21.20 9.23 20.98
CA ASP A 42 21.43 10.09 19.82
C ASP A 42 20.68 9.59 18.59
N VAL A 43 20.79 8.30 18.28
CA VAL A 43 20.07 7.65 17.17
C VAL A 43 18.55 7.78 17.37
N ARG A 44 18.05 7.60 18.60
CA ARG A 44 16.63 7.80 18.94
C ARG A 44 16.17 9.23 18.70
N ASN A 45 16.94 10.22 19.16
CA ASN A 45 16.62 11.63 18.97
C ASN A 45 16.59 12.02 17.49
N ARG A 46 17.56 11.53 16.71
CA ARG A 46 17.68 11.79 15.29
C ARG A 46 16.51 11.18 14.49
N LEU A 47 16.16 9.92 14.77
CA LEU A 47 14.98 9.28 14.18
C LEU A 47 13.67 9.98 14.57
N ALA A 48 13.53 10.43 15.83
CA ALA A 48 12.36 11.20 16.26
C ALA A 48 12.27 12.56 15.54
N GLY A 49 13.41 13.20 15.25
CA GLY A 49 13.49 14.40 14.43
C GLY A 49 12.98 14.17 13.01
N ILE A 50 13.47 13.11 12.36
CA ILE A 50 13.03 12.70 11.01
C ILE A 50 11.54 12.38 11.00
N GLU A 51 11.04 11.60 11.98
CA GLU A 51 9.61 11.27 12.10
C GLU A 51 8.75 12.53 12.26
N LYS A 52 9.15 13.44 13.17
CA LYS A 52 8.43 14.70 13.39
C LYS A 52 8.38 15.55 12.13
N GLY A 53 9.49 15.64 11.39
CA GLY A 53 9.57 16.34 10.11
C GLY A 53 8.65 15.71 9.06
N ALA A 54 8.71 14.39 8.88
CA ALA A 54 7.87 13.64 7.96
C ALA A 54 6.37 13.78 8.30
N LEU A 55 5.99 13.74 9.58
CA LEU A 55 4.62 13.92 10.04
C LEU A 55 4.08 15.34 9.79
N LYS A 56 4.96 16.35 9.84
CA LYS A 56 4.62 17.73 9.47
C LYS A 56 4.36 17.82 7.97
N CYS A 57 5.31 17.37 7.14
CA CYS A 57 5.19 17.46 5.69
C CYS A 57 4.03 16.64 5.13
N VAL A 58 3.79 15.41 5.62
CA VAL A 58 2.63 14.62 5.18
C VAL A 58 1.31 15.26 5.60
N GLY A 59 1.29 15.96 6.74
CA GLY A 59 0.14 16.74 7.19
C GLY A 59 -0.16 17.90 6.26
N GLN A 60 0.87 18.65 5.87
CA GLN A 60 0.76 19.75 4.90
C GLN A 60 0.32 19.24 3.54
N PHE A 61 0.95 18.17 3.04
CA PHE A 61 0.58 17.53 1.79
C PHE A 61 -0.89 17.08 1.77
N CYS A 62 -1.41 16.52 2.86
CA CYS A 62 -2.82 16.13 2.91
C CYS A 62 -3.78 17.33 2.96
N HIS A 63 -3.30 18.51 3.35
CA HIS A 63 -4.10 19.75 3.42
C HIS A 63 -4.07 20.52 2.09
N ASP A 64 -2.86 20.78 1.60
CA ASP A 64 -2.59 21.63 0.44
C ASP A 64 -2.59 20.84 -0.88
N ASN A 65 -2.34 19.53 -0.78
CA ASN A 65 -2.22 18.62 -1.92
C ASN A 65 -1.22 19.12 -2.97
N ASP A 66 -0.02 19.49 -2.51
CA ASP A 66 1.02 20.10 -3.33
C ASP A 66 2.30 19.24 -3.41
N ALA A 67 3.06 19.39 -4.50
CA ALA A 67 4.31 18.66 -4.70
C ALA A 67 5.48 19.20 -3.85
N GLU A 68 5.41 20.43 -3.34
CA GLU A 68 6.48 21.04 -2.55
C GLU A 68 6.57 20.39 -1.16
N SER A 69 5.44 20.11 -0.53
CA SER A 69 5.32 19.35 0.72
C SER A 69 5.93 17.95 0.58
N LEU A 70 5.73 17.29 -0.56
CA LEU A 70 6.36 16.00 -0.86
C LEU A 70 7.86 16.13 -1.10
N SER A 71 8.30 17.17 -1.79
CA SER A 71 9.72 17.45 -1.99
C SER A 71 10.44 17.75 -0.67
N ALA A 72 9.80 18.48 0.24
CA ALA A 72 10.33 18.74 1.57
C ALA A 72 10.41 17.44 2.41
N MET A 73 9.36 16.61 2.32
CA MET A 73 9.36 15.28 2.96
C MET A 73 10.48 14.40 2.42
N ALA A 74 10.73 14.39 1.12
CA ALA A 74 11.83 13.65 0.51
C ALA A 74 13.18 14.08 1.11
N ILE A 75 13.46 15.38 1.20
CA ILE A 75 14.72 15.88 1.78
C ILE A 75 14.90 15.35 3.21
N ILE A 76 13.84 15.39 4.04
CA ILE A 76 13.89 14.86 5.40
C ILE A 76 14.12 13.34 5.42
N LEU A 77 13.42 12.59 4.58
CA LEU A 77 13.56 11.13 4.52
C LEU A 77 14.93 10.69 3.99
N SER A 78 15.61 11.52 3.20
CA SER A 78 16.93 11.18 2.65
C SER A 78 17.98 10.91 3.72
N GLU A 79 17.84 11.51 4.90
CA GLU A 79 18.71 11.27 6.04
C GLU A 79 18.70 9.81 6.50
N LEU A 80 17.62 9.06 6.24
CA LEU A 80 17.53 7.64 6.54
C LEU A 80 18.55 6.79 5.76
N PHE A 81 19.14 7.28 4.67
CA PHE A 81 20.23 6.58 3.95
C PHE A 81 21.56 6.57 4.71
N LEU A 82 21.66 7.35 5.78
CA LEU A 82 22.75 7.27 6.75
C LEU A 82 22.47 6.22 7.84
N LEU A 83 21.23 5.75 7.98
CA LEU A 83 20.89 4.72 8.95
C LEU A 83 21.43 3.36 8.49
N GLN A 84 22.22 2.73 9.34
CA GLN A 84 22.86 1.45 9.10
C GLN A 84 22.54 0.50 10.23
N GLY A 85 22.32 -0.77 9.88
CA GLY A 85 22.11 -1.86 10.81
C GLY A 85 23.22 -2.90 10.68
N GLU A 86 23.68 -3.42 11.81
CA GLU A 86 24.64 -4.52 11.88
C GLU A 86 24.00 -5.68 12.63
N LEU A 87 23.76 -6.78 11.94
CA LEU A 87 23.22 -8.02 12.47
C LEU A 87 24.35 -8.99 12.75
N SER A 88 24.44 -9.46 13.99
CA SER A 88 25.28 -10.59 14.37
C SER A 88 24.40 -11.84 14.51
N THR A 89 24.79 -12.90 13.82
CA THR A 89 24.19 -14.24 13.90
C THR A 89 25.24 -15.30 14.17
N SER A 90 24.80 -16.46 14.64
CA SER A 90 25.63 -17.67 14.68
C SER A 90 25.04 -18.75 13.79
N ASN A 91 25.91 -19.46 13.06
CA ASN A 91 25.51 -20.65 12.30
C ASN A 91 25.32 -21.87 13.24
N GLU A 92 24.95 -23.01 12.66
CA GLU A 92 24.74 -24.27 13.40
C GLU A 92 26.01 -24.85 14.05
N TYR A 93 27.19 -24.42 13.61
CA TYR A 93 28.50 -24.80 14.14
C TYR A 93 29.02 -23.83 15.21
N GLY A 94 28.28 -22.74 15.46
CA GLY A 94 28.65 -21.70 16.43
C GLY A 94 29.51 -20.57 15.85
N ASP A 95 29.86 -20.60 14.56
CA ASP A 95 30.63 -19.53 13.93
C ASP A 95 29.79 -18.26 13.84
N HIS A 96 30.43 -17.11 14.11
CA HIS A 96 29.80 -15.81 14.07
C HIS A 96 29.81 -15.23 12.65
N GLU A 97 28.65 -14.77 12.19
CA GLU A 97 28.47 -14.07 10.93
C GLU A 97 27.90 -12.67 11.18
N THR A 98 28.39 -11.69 10.40
CA THR A 98 27.90 -10.31 10.44
C THR A 98 27.25 -9.95 9.11
N SER A 99 26.05 -9.38 9.15
CA SER A 99 25.31 -8.91 7.98
C SER A 99 24.89 -7.45 8.16
N TYR A 100 24.91 -6.68 7.08
CA TYR A 100 24.59 -5.24 7.12
C TYR A 100 23.24 -4.93 6.50
N TRP A 101 22.48 -4.07 7.16
CA TRP A 101 21.18 -3.57 6.74
C TRP A 101 21.22 -2.07 6.44
N THR A 102 20.45 -1.64 5.44
CA THR A 102 20.14 -0.24 5.15
C THR A 102 18.67 -0.10 4.76
N VAL A 103 18.14 1.13 4.83
CA VAL A 103 16.74 1.40 4.45
C VAL A 103 16.39 1.04 3.00
N ALA A 104 17.38 0.90 2.12
CA ALA A 104 17.17 0.44 0.74
C ALA A 104 16.73 -1.03 0.66
N GLN A 105 17.00 -1.83 1.69
CA GLN A 105 16.58 -3.24 1.77
C GLN A 105 15.17 -3.42 2.36
N GLY A 106 14.45 -2.32 2.61
CA GLY A 106 13.09 -2.35 3.12
C GLY A 106 13.03 -2.46 4.65
N PRO A 107 11.90 -2.95 5.21
CA PRO A 107 11.67 -2.98 6.65
C PRO A 107 12.71 -3.82 7.39
N CYS A 108 13.27 -3.30 8.48
CA CYS A 108 14.32 -3.97 9.25
C CYS A 108 13.85 -5.34 9.77
N ASP A 109 12.64 -5.40 10.33
CA ASP A 109 12.11 -6.64 10.91
C ASP A 109 11.93 -7.73 9.85
N GLU A 110 11.42 -7.39 8.67
CA GLU A 110 11.26 -8.33 7.56
C GLU A 110 12.61 -8.81 7.04
N TRP A 111 13.59 -7.90 6.93
CA TRP A 111 14.94 -8.24 6.53
C TRP A 111 15.64 -9.18 7.52
N VAL A 112 15.57 -8.91 8.83
CA VAL A 112 16.14 -9.78 9.86
C VAL A 112 15.50 -11.17 9.79
N GLN A 113 14.17 -11.25 9.69
CA GLN A 113 13.48 -12.55 9.58
C GLN A 113 13.88 -13.31 8.32
N SER A 114 14.04 -12.61 7.19
CA SER A 114 14.47 -13.24 5.93
C SER A 114 15.86 -13.88 6.03
N LEU A 115 16.78 -13.24 6.78
CA LEU A 115 18.12 -13.80 7.00
C LEU A 115 18.11 -14.98 7.96
N LEU A 116 17.28 -14.95 9.00
CA LEU A 116 17.17 -16.04 9.97
C LEU A 116 16.47 -17.28 9.37
N ALA A 117 15.57 -17.06 8.42
CA ALA A 117 14.83 -18.12 7.73
C ALA A 117 15.55 -18.69 6.49
N SER A 118 16.78 -18.25 6.18
CA SER A 118 17.48 -18.66 4.96
C SER A 118 17.74 -20.17 4.93
N GLU A 119 17.68 -20.77 3.73
CA GLU A 119 17.82 -22.22 3.51
C GLU A 119 19.19 -22.81 3.92
N ASN A 120 20.20 -21.97 4.13
CA ASN A 120 21.59 -22.36 4.41
C ASN A 120 21.85 -22.83 5.87
N GLY A 121 20.84 -23.41 6.52
CA GLY A 121 20.91 -23.85 7.92
C GLY A 121 20.35 -22.83 8.91
N ARG A 122 20.09 -23.30 10.13
CA ARG A 122 19.39 -22.51 11.16
C ARG A 122 20.34 -21.47 11.73
N ARG A 123 20.15 -20.20 11.35
CA ARG A 123 20.88 -19.06 11.94
C ARG A 123 20.23 -18.65 13.25
N THR A 124 21.04 -18.45 14.27
CA THR A 124 20.60 -17.95 15.57
C THR A 124 20.86 -16.44 15.64
N PHE A 125 19.85 -15.68 16.05
CA PHE A 125 19.98 -14.24 16.28
C PHE A 125 20.80 -13.99 17.55
N ASN A 126 21.87 -13.21 17.44
CA ASN A 126 22.66 -12.80 18.61
C ASN A 126 22.33 -11.37 19.00
N SER A 127 22.52 -10.43 18.08
CA SER A 127 22.26 -9.01 18.33
C SER A 127 22.06 -8.24 17.03
N PHE A 128 21.33 -7.13 17.11
CA PHE A 128 21.25 -6.15 16.03
C PHE A 128 21.56 -4.77 16.59
N ARG A 129 22.46 -4.04 15.93
CA ARG A 129 22.83 -2.68 16.30
C ARG A 129 22.42 -1.73 15.19
N ILE A 130 21.82 -0.61 15.54
CA ILE A 130 21.51 0.47 14.60
C ILE A 130 22.32 1.72 14.94
N THR A 131 22.95 2.28 13.92
CA THR A 131 23.73 3.51 14.01
C THR A 131 23.46 4.42 12.82
N PHE A 132 23.82 5.70 12.96
CA PHE A 132 23.94 6.59 11.82
C PHE A 132 25.39 6.63 11.37
N ASP A 133 25.61 6.60 10.06
CA ASP A 133 26.92 6.79 9.47
C ASP A 133 27.44 8.21 9.81
N ASN A 134 28.66 8.22 10.32
CA ASN A 134 29.37 9.42 10.75
C ASN A 134 30.41 9.89 9.72
N SER A 135 30.58 9.18 8.59
CA SER A 135 31.41 9.60 7.48
C SER A 135 30.89 10.91 6.88
N GLU A 136 31.74 11.94 6.90
CA GLU A 136 31.44 13.25 6.32
C GLU A 136 31.24 13.17 4.81
N GLU A 137 32.00 12.30 4.13
CA GLU A 137 31.86 12.03 2.70
C GLU A 137 30.47 11.46 2.38
N ARG A 138 30.00 10.48 3.18
CA ARG A 138 28.68 9.89 2.97
C ARG A 138 27.56 10.88 3.27
N ARG A 139 27.71 11.70 4.32
CA ARG A 139 26.75 12.78 4.64
C ARG A 139 26.65 13.77 3.48
N SER A 140 27.78 14.24 2.96
CA SER A 140 27.83 15.14 1.80
C SER A 140 27.16 14.53 0.56
N LEU A 141 27.37 13.24 0.30
CA LEU A 141 26.72 12.53 -0.80
C LEU A 141 25.20 12.44 -0.62
N VAL A 142 24.73 12.16 0.60
CA VAL A 142 23.29 12.11 0.91
C VAL A 142 22.67 13.49 0.75
N GLU A 143 23.30 14.54 1.28
CA GLU A 143 22.81 15.92 1.16
C GLU A 143 22.74 16.38 -0.29
N LYS A 144 23.79 16.14 -1.07
CA LYS A 144 23.85 16.47 -2.51
C LYS A 144 22.73 15.79 -3.30
N ASN A 145 22.32 14.59 -2.90
CA ASN A 145 21.32 13.78 -3.60
C ASN A 145 19.99 13.66 -2.84
N ALA A 146 19.77 14.51 -1.84
CA ALA A 146 18.69 14.35 -0.86
C ALA A 146 17.31 14.19 -1.51
N LYS A 147 17.01 15.03 -2.49
CA LYS A 147 15.73 14.99 -3.19
C LYS A 147 15.51 13.67 -3.92
N MET A 148 16.52 13.16 -4.62
CA MET A 148 16.44 11.90 -5.36
C MET A 148 16.29 10.70 -4.40
N LEU A 149 17.20 10.62 -3.42
CA LEU A 149 17.20 9.54 -2.43
C LEU A 149 15.90 9.51 -1.62
N GLY A 150 15.47 10.66 -1.11
CA GLY A 150 14.21 10.80 -0.40
C GLY A 150 12.99 10.42 -1.24
N SER A 151 13.00 10.77 -2.52
CA SER A 151 11.90 10.43 -3.44
C SER A 151 11.77 8.91 -3.64
N TYR A 152 12.88 8.17 -3.56
CA TYR A 152 12.85 6.70 -3.58
C TYR A 152 12.07 6.13 -2.37
N LEU A 153 12.13 6.80 -1.22
CA LEU A 153 11.43 6.37 -0.01
C LEU A 153 9.98 6.86 0.05
N LEU A 154 9.61 7.94 -0.66
CA LEU A 154 8.27 8.52 -0.58
C LEU A 154 7.13 7.49 -0.75
N PRO A 155 7.15 6.57 -1.73
CA PRO A 155 6.06 5.58 -1.91
C PRO A 155 5.89 4.62 -0.72
N TYR A 156 6.94 4.42 0.09
CA TYR A 156 6.87 3.61 1.30
C TYR A 156 6.13 4.34 2.44
N PHE A 157 6.24 5.68 2.49
CA PHE A 157 5.71 6.53 3.55
C PHE A 157 4.41 7.27 3.19
N VAL A 158 4.11 7.44 1.90
CA VAL A 158 2.96 8.21 1.39
C VAL A 158 2.09 7.32 0.51
N ASN A 159 0.78 7.35 0.73
CA ASN A 159 -0.18 6.71 -0.16
C ASN A 159 -0.50 7.64 -1.35
N PHE A 160 0.01 7.30 -2.52
CA PHE A 160 -0.19 8.07 -3.74
C PHE A 160 -1.50 7.77 -4.49
N THR A 161 -2.29 6.77 -4.09
CA THR A 161 -3.52 6.37 -4.81
C THR A 161 -4.50 7.53 -5.00
N ASN A 162 -4.50 8.52 -4.10
CA ASN A 162 -5.36 9.70 -4.17
C ASN A 162 -4.58 11.02 -4.31
N ALA A 163 -3.31 10.96 -4.73
CA ALA A 163 -2.43 12.11 -4.84
C ALA A 163 -2.36 12.70 -6.26
N ALA A 164 -3.11 12.16 -7.21
CA ALA A 164 -3.01 12.54 -8.63
C ALA A 164 -3.20 14.05 -8.87
N SER A 165 -4.06 14.70 -8.07
CA SER A 165 -4.28 16.14 -8.11
C SER A 165 -3.06 16.98 -7.76
N ALA A 166 -2.09 16.43 -7.03
CA ALA A 166 -0.84 17.14 -6.70
C ALA A 166 0.16 17.18 -7.86
N PHE A 167 -0.06 16.36 -8.89
CA PHE A 167 0.85 16.20 -10.03
C PHE A 167 0.21 16.59 -11.35
N ILE A 168 -1.12 16.70 -11.41
CA ILE A 168 -1.88 16.95 -12.62
C ILE A 168 -2.78 18.16 -12.42
N THR A 169 -2.57 19.19 -13.24
CA THR A 169 -3.48 20.34 -13.32
C THR A 169 -4.63 20.00 -14.25
N LEU A 170 -5.86 19.93 -13.70
CA LEU A 170 -7.08 19.82 -14.49
C LEU A 170 -7.80 21.17 -14.57
N PRO A 171 -8.50 21.47 -15.67
CA PRO A 171 -9.41 22.60 -15.71
C PRO A 171 -10.56 22.41 -14.71
N ASN A 172 -11.12 23.52 -14.20
CA ASN A 172 -12.17 23.52 -13.17
C ASN A 172 -13.38 22.63 -13.52
N SER A 173 -13.71 22.52 -14.80
CA SER A 173 -14.75 21.64 -15.31
C SER A 173 -14.37 21.05 -16.66
N ILE A 174 -14.62 19.76 -16.85
CA ILE A 174 -14.51 19.07 -18.14
C ILE A 174 -15.92 18.71 -18.59
N THR A 175 -16.27 19.12 -19.80
CA THR A 175 -17.58 18.86 -20.40
C THR A 175 -17.43 17.78 -21.46
N PHE A 176 -18.15 16.68 -21.30
CA PHE A 176 -18.25 15.62 -22.30
C PHE A 176 -19.54 15.83 -23.10
N LYS A 177 -19.41 15.94 -24.42
CA LYS A 177 -20.54 15.95 -25.35
C LYS A 177 -20.76 14.55 -25.88
N GLN A 178 -22.01 14.21 -26.20
CA GLN A 178 -22.40 12.90 -26.74
C GLN A 178 -22.07 11.73 -25.81
N VAL A 179 -22.29 11.93 -24.50
CA VAL A 179 -22.15 10.81 -23.56
C VAL A 179 -23.32 9.87 -23.79
N GLN A 180 -23.05 8.71 -24.36
CA GLN A 180 -24.04 7.65 -24.39
C GLN A 180 -24.01 6.96 -23.02
N ARG A 181 -25.14 7.00 -22.30
CA ARG A 181 -25.34 6.05 -21.21
C ARG A 181 -25.12 4.66 -21.80
N ASN A 182 -24.25 3.87 -21.17
CA ASN A 182 -24.33 2.43 -21.36
C ASN A 182 -25.78 2.07 -21.10
N LYS A 183 -26.49 1.61 -22.14
CA LYS A 183 -27.83 1.07 -21.95
C LYS A 183 -27.67 0.04 -20.84
N PRO A 184 -28.51 0.06 -19.79
CA PRO A 184 -28.53 -1.08 -18.89
C PRO A 184 -28.59 -2.29 -19.79
N LEU A 185 -27.68 -3.25 -19.60
CA LEU A 185 -27.85 -4.55 -20.18
C LEU A 185 -29.25 -4.96 -19.73
N ILE A 186 -30.22 -4.83 -20.63
CA ILE A 186 -31.49 -5.51 -20.50
C ILE A 186 -30.99 -6.94 -20.51
N HIS A 187 -30.81 -7.53 -19.33
CA HIS A 187 -30.75 -8.96 -19.23
C HIS A 187 -32.04 -9.38 -19.92
N PRO A 188 -31.98 -9.97 -21.13
CA PRO A 188 -33.19 -10.52 -21.73
C PRO A 188 -33.75 -11.40 -20.62
N GLU A 189 -35.01 -11.19 -20.21
CA GLU A 189 -35.57 -11.92 -19.08
C GLU A 189 -35.18 -13.37 -19.22
N THR A 190 -34.20 -13.81 -18.42
CA THR A 190 -33.72 -15.18 -18.50
C THR A 190 -34.75 -15.97 -17.70
N THR A 191 -35.94 -16.10 -18.27
CA THR A 191 -37.00 -16.93 -17.74
C THR A 191 -36.41 -18.34 -17.64
N LEU A 192 -36.72 -19.03 -16.54
CA LEU A 192 -36.20 -20.37 -16.24
C LEU A 192 -36.38 -21.34 -17.43
N SER A 193 -37.42 -21.13 -18.23
CA SER A 193 -37.69 -21.83 -19.48
C SER A 193 -36.58 -21.71 -20.53
N HIS A 194 -35.92 -20.55 -20.67
CA HIS A 194 -34.79 -20.36 -21.60
C HIS A 194 -33.49 -21.04 -21.11
N ILE A 195 -33.34 -21.25 -19.80
CA ILE A 195 -32.20 -21.97 -19.20
C ILE A 195 -32.39 -23.50 -19.29
N LEU A 196 -33.64 -23.96 -19.38
CA LEU A 196 -33.99 -25.37 -19.53
C LEU A 196 -33.89 -25.87 -20.98
N THR A 197 -33.93 -24.99 -21.98
CA THR A 197 -33.84 -25.36 -23.40
C THR A 197 -32.42 -25.56 -23.93
N ILE A 198 -31.37 -25.34 -23.12
CA ILE A 198 -30.00 -25.69 -23.52
C ILE A 198 -29.84 -27.19 -23.27
N GLU A 199 -29.91 -27.98 -24.35
CA GLU A 199 -29.78 -29.43 -24.37
C GLU A 199 -28.64 -29.98 -23.49
N ASP A 200 -28.92 -31.13 -22.88
CA ASP A 200 -28.11 -31.87 -21.91
C ASP A 200 -26.78 -32.38 -22.48
N SER A 201 -25.84 -31.46 -22.69
CA SER A 201 -24.42 -31.80 -22.78
C SER A 201 -23.81 -31.83 -21.38
N ALA A 202 -23.13 -32.92 -21.04
CA ALA A 202 -22.40 -33.09 -19.77
C ALA A 202 -21.37 -31.97 -19.52
N PHE A 203 -20.88 -31.33 -20.60
CA PHE A 203 -19.99 -30.17 -20.53
C PHE A 203 -20.73 -28.90 -20.09
N LEU A 204 -21.92 -28.65 -20.66
CA LEU A 204 -22.73 -27.46 -20.37
C LEU A 204 -23.39 -27.53 -19.00
N SER A 205 -23.72 -28.73 -18.50
CA SER A 205 -24.22 -28.92 -17.12
C SER A 205 -23.25 -28.43 -16.06
N ARG A 206 -21.93 -28.61 -16.27
CA ARG A 206 -20.89 -28.20 -15.32
C ARG A 206 -20.68 -26.68 -15.32
N ILE A 207 -20.88 -26.03 -16.46
CA ILE A 207 -20.85 -24.58 -16.62
C ILE A 207 -22.12 -23.94 -16.03
N LYS A 208 -23.28 -24.56 -16.27
CA LYS A 208 -24.57 -24.19 -15.67
C LYS A 208 -24.52 -24.25 -14.15
N PHE A 209 -23.95 -25.32 -13.58
CA PHE A 209 -23.76 -25.45 -12.13
C PHE A 209 -22.85 -24.35 -11.58
N LYS A 210 -21.74 -24.04 -12.26
CA LYS A 210 -20.84 -22.95 -11.86
C LYS A 210 -21.51 -21.57 -11.90
N LEU A 211 -22.26 -21.27 -12.97
CA LEU A 211 -22.99 -20.00 -13.12
C LEU A 211 -24.06 -19.84 -12.03
N ILE A 212 -24.88 -20.87 -11.79
CA ILE A 212 -25.91 -20.85 -10.75
C ILE A 212 -25.27 -20.70 -9.35
N SER A 213 -24.18 -21.42 -9.07
CA SER A 213 -23.48 -21.33 -7.78
C SER A 213 -22.76 -19.98 -7.53
N ALA A 214 -22.46 -19.22 -8.58
CA ALA A 214 -21.80 -17.92 -8.48
C ALA A 214 -22.79 -16.78 -8.26
N ILE A 215 -24.05 -16.96 -8.66
CA ILE A 215 -25.13 -15.97 -8.48
C ILE A 215 -25.46 -15.78 -6.99
N ASP A 216 -25.36 -16.83 -6.16
CA ASP A 216 -25.57 -16.76 -4.71
C ASP A 216 -24.46 -16.03 -3.91
N ARG A 217 -23.38 -15.56 -4.57
CA ARG A 217 -22.21 -14.97 -3.89
C ARG A 217 -21.79 -13.59 -4.38
N LEU A 218 -22.68 -12.85 -5.03
CA LEU A 218 -22.40 -11.45 -5.34
C LEU A 218 -22.72 -10.58 -4.10
N PRO A 219 -21.75 -9.81 -3.57
CA PRO A 219 -21.99 -8.91 -2.45
C PRO A 219 -22.82 -7.71 -2.94
N ASP A 220 -24.01 -7.52 -2.37
CA ASP A 220 -24.84 -6.34 -2.57
C ASP A 220 -24.05 -5.06 -2.17
N PRO A 221 -23.79 -4.12 -3.10
CA PRO A 221 -23.08 -2.88 -2.77
C PRO A 221 -23.95 -1.83 -2.07
N SER A 222 -25.25 -2.05 -1.94
CA SER A 222 -26.23 -1.10 -1.36
C SER A 222 -26.98 -1.59 -0.12
N GLY A 223 -26.88 -2.88 0.24
CA GLY A 223 -27.47 -3.44 1.45
C GLY A 223 -28.99 -3.31 1.55
N GLN A 224 -29.72 -3.48 0.44
CA GLN A 224 -31.18 -3.27 0.42
C GLN A 224 -32.03 -4.54 0.46
N TYR A 225 -31.48 -5.75 0.38
CA TYR A 225 -32.29 -6.97 0.52
C TYR A 225 -31.60 -8.10 1.31
N ALA A 226 -32.40 -8.74 2.16
CA ALA A 226 -31.98 -9.60 3.27
C ALA A 226 -31.51 -11.00 2.84
N THR A 227 -30.57 -11.52 3.63
CA THR A 227 -30.28 -12.95 3.82
C THR A 227 -31.53 -13.82 3.83
N CYS A 228 -31.60 -14.82 2.94
CA CYS A 228 -32.41 -16.01 3.15
C CYS A 228 -31.49 -17.16 3.56
N SER A 229 -31.42 -17.42 4.86
CA SER A 229 -30.99 -18.71 5.39
C SER A 229 -32.14 -19.70 5.24
N ILE A 230 -31.94 -20.79 4.48
CA ILE A 230 -32.67 -22.03 4.72
C ILE A 230 -31.64 -23.12 4.95
N THR A 231 -31.44 -23.45 6.21
CA THR A 231 -30.90 -24.73 6.67
C THR A 231 -32.01 -25.78 6.67
N SER A 232 -31.64 -26.99 6.26
CA SER A 232 -32.29 -28.29 6.46
C SER A 232 -33.49 -28.66 5.55
N TRP A 233 -33.33 -29.69 4.72
CA TRP A 233 -33.71 -31.07 5.05
C TRP A 233 -33.14 -32.10 4.08
N ILE A 234 -32.91 -33.28 4.65
CA ILE A 234 -32.32 -34.53 4.15
C ILE A 234 -33.30 -35.23 3.17
N GLY A 235 -32.79 -36.01 2.20
CA GLY A 235 -33.60 -37.11 1.65
C GLY A 235 -33.13 -37.75 0.33
N ARG A 236 -32.55 -38.95 0.45
CA ARG A 236 -32.42 -40.06 -0.52
C ARG A 236 -33.22 -39.94 -1.83
N CYS A 237 -32.52 -39.99 -2.96
CA CYS A 237 -32.39 -41.14 -3.87
C CYS A 237 -31.30 -40.84 -4.90
#